data_AF-K2H031-F1
#
_entry.id   AF-K2H031-F1
#
_cell.length_a   1.000
_cell.length_b   1.000
_cell.length_c   1.000
_cell.angle_alpha   90.00
_cell.angle_beta   90.00
_cell.angle_gamma   90.00
#
_symmetry.space_group_name_H-M   'P 1'
#
loop_
_entity.id
_entity.type
_entity.pdbx_description
1 polymer ?
#
loop_
_entity_poly.entity_id
_entity_poly.type
_entity_poly.pdbx_seq_one_letter_code
_entity_poly.pdbx_strand_id
1 'polypeptide(L)'
;MNDSNIALKKPDNKRKYKKIQKSPKKKDVLVENAFDFIRGFFCENSRNSYLKIAEYLSDNFFDGKIEWVQKKKFADGKAKSFHQLCIRLKEMDENLPKKSYLYNSLGLHVDNHLLKDTDVFHTYGKLPVSHQIQLLTVHDLEKKMELIREIRDNPCSVRDLKEKIKKIVPARKRSSKGPSLEKLLERLKKDLTKKLQLFEDYPVTDEEKTVISEIRDDISRTIDSIDRLNVNSQIDA
;
A
#
# COMPACT_ATOMS: atom_id res chain seq x y z
N MET A 1 35.96 40.54 -23.61
CA MET A 1 35.06 39.53 -24.20
C MET A 1 35.93 38.41 -24.74
N ASN A 2 35.44 37.17 -24.60
CA ASN A 2 36.07 35.88 -24.95
C ASN A 2 36.92 35.22 -23.85
N ASP A 3 36.24 34.46 -23.00
CA ASP A 3 36.76 33.20 -22.48
C ASP A 3 35.79 32.09 -22.88
N SER A 4 36.26 31.16 -23.70
CA SER A 4 35.57 29.91 -24.04
C SER A 4 36.58 28.79 -23.91
N ASN A 5 36.36 27.88 -22.95
CA ASN A 5 36.59 26.44 -23.03
C ASN A 5 36.78 25.85 -21.63
N ILE A 6 35.77 25.17 -21.11
CA ILE A 6 35.97 24.14 -20.08
C ILE A 6 35.30 22.86 -20.57
N ALA A 7 36.15 21.96 -21.06
CA ALA A 7 35.81 20.59 -21.39
C ALA A 7 35.53 19.80 -20.10
N LEU A 8 34.32 19.26 -19.96
CA LEU A 8 33.97 18.34 -18.88
C LEU A 8 34.38 16.91 -19.24
N LYS A 9 35.41 16.42 -18.55
CA LYS A 9 35.84 15.01 -18.54
C LYS A 9 34.79 14.13 -17.86
N LYS A 10 34.45 12.99 -18.47
CA LYS A 10 33.64 11.91 -17.87
C LYS A 10 34.48 11.11 -16.85
N PRO A 11 33.96 10.74 -15.68
CA PRO A 11 34.61 9.76 -14.82
C PRO A 11 34.10 8.33 -15.09
N ASP A 12 35.07 7.47 -15.36
CA ASP A 12 35.02 6.02 -15.41
C ASP A 12 34.76 5.46 -13.99
N ASN A 13 33.84 4.50 -13.81
CA ASN A 13 33.71 3.84 -12.51
C ASN A 13 33.25 2.37 -12.64
N LYS A 14 34.22 1.50 -12.96
CA LYS A 14 34.10 0.05 -12.81
C LYS A 14 34.24 -0.32 -11.34
N ARG A 15 33.14 -0.69 -10.66
CA ARG A 15 33.21 -1.37 -9.35
C ARG A 15 32.79 -2.84 -9.47
N LYS A 16 33.76 -3.72 -9.25
CA LYS A 16 33.60 -5.19 -9.16
C LYS A 16 32.90 -5.55 -7.85
N TYR A 17 31.81 -6.31 -7.89
CA TYR A 17 31.15 -6.85 -6.70
C TYR A 17 31.67 -8.24 -6.36
N LYS A 18 32.16 -8.40 -5.14
CA LYS A 18 32.60 -9.67 -4.54
C LYS A 18 31.37 -10.41 -4.01
N LYS A 19 31.07 -11.61 -4.51
CA LYS A 19 29.97 -12.47 -4.04
C LYS A 19 30.26 -12.95 -2.61
N ILE A 20 29.34 -12.72 -1.68
CA ILE A 20 29.28 -13.42 -0.39
C ILE A 20 28.03 -14.31 -0.45
N GLN A 21 28.24 -15.63 -0.52
CA GLN A 21 27.20 -16.64 -0.39
C GLN A 21 26.88 -16.82 1.10
N LYS A 22 25.63 -16.54 1.49
CA LYS A 22 24.98 -17.16 2.66
C LYS A 22 23.58 -17.59 2.25
N SER A 23 23.33 -18.89 2.38
CA SER A 23 22.08 -19.58 2.03
C SER A 23 20.94 -19.23 3.00
N PRO A 24 19.76 -18.79 2.54
CA PRO A 24 18.66 -18.45 3.44
C PRO A 24 17.69 -19.62 3.67
N LYS A 25 17.10 -19.63 4.87
CA LYS A 25 16.19 -20.66 5.40
C LYS A 25 14.82 -20.59 4.70
N LYS A 26 14.12 -21.72 4.63
CA LYS A 26 12.86 -22.00 3.87
C LYS A 26 11.71 -20.95 3.94
N LYS A 27 11.70 -20.00 4.88
CA LYS A 27 10.67 -18.91 4.95
C LYS A 27 11.01 -17.68 4.08
N ASP A 28 12.26 -17.54 3.64
CA ASP A 28 12.73 -16.39 2.83
C ASP A 28 12.57 -16.62 1.32
N VAL A 29 12.30 -17.85 0.89
CA VAL A 29 12.23 -18.23 -0.54
C VAL A 29 11.06 -17.56 -1.26
N LEU A 30 9.90 -17.41 -0.62
CA LEU A 30 8.73 -16.74 -1.22
C LEU A 30 8.96 -15.24 -1.42
N VAL A 31 9.72 -14.60 -0.52
CA VAL A 31 10.00 -13.16 -0.59
C VAL A 31 11.03 -12.86 -1.67
N GLU A 32 12.09 -13.68 -1.76
CA GLU A 32 13.12 -13.53 -2.79
C GLU A 32 12.58 -13.89 -4.19
N ASN A 33 11.75 -14.93 -4.31
CA ASN A 33 11.09 -15.24 -5.58
C ASN A 33 10.11 -14.13 -6.02
N ALA A 34 9.36 -13.55 -5.08
CA ALA A 34 8.51 -12.38 -5.38
C ALA A 34 9.35 -11.19 -5.84
N PHE A 35 10.49 -10.95 -5.18
CA PHE A 35 11.38 -9.84 -5.48
C PHE A 35 11.99 -9.96 -6.88
N ASP A 36 12.58 -11.11 -7.22
CA ASP A 36 13.20 -11.34 -8.52
C ASP A 36 12.19 -11.26 -9.66
N PHE A 37 10.98 -11.80 -9.44
CA PHE A 37 9.88 -11.69 -10.39
C PHE A 37 9.46 -10.23 -10.62
N ILE A 38 9.21 -9.47 -9.54
CA ILE A 38 8.80 -8.06 -9.63
C ILE A 38 9.90 -7.25 -10.33
N ARG A 39 11.18 -7.46 -9.98
CA ARG A 39 12.31 -6.73 -10.55
C ARG A 39 12.47 -6.96 -12.05
N GLY A 40 12.45 -8.21 -12.51
CA GLY A 40 12.60 -8.53 -13.94
C GLY A 40 11.48 -7.97 -14.80
N PHE A 41 10.34 -7.68 -14.18
CA PHE A 41 9.10 -7.39 -14.87
C PHE A 41 8.75 -5.90 -14.97
N PHE A 42 9.31 -5.05 -14.10
CA PHE A 42 9.18 -3.60 -14.21
C PHE A 42 9.89 -3.02 -15.44
N CYS A 43 10.88 -3.73 -15.98
CA CYS A 43 11.73 -3.21 -17.04
C CYS A 43 11.12 -3.29 -18.45
N GLU A 44 10.11 -4.12 -18.72
CA GLU A 44 9.75 -4.41 -20.13
C GLU A 44 8.38 -3.90 -20.61
N ASN A 45 7.34 -3.70 -19.79
CA ASN A 45 6.03 -3.35 -20.37
C ASN A 45 5.01 -2.87 -19.31
N SER A 46 4.92 -1.56 -19.02
CA SER A 46 4.25 -1.02 -17.82
C SER A 46 2.83 -1.56 -17.55
N ARG A 47 1.99 -1.74 -18.58
CA ARG A 47 0.66 -2.35 -18.41
C ARG A 47 0.77 -3.83 -18.06
N ASN A 48 1.57 -4.58 -18.81
CA ASN A 48 1.79 -5.97 -18.47
C ASN A 48 2.35 -6.04 -17.06
N SER A 49 3.27 -5.15 -16.67
CA SER A 49 3.80 -4.95 -15.31
C SER A 49 2.72 -4.88 -14.24
N TYR A 50 1.64 -4.12 -14.45
CA TYR A 50 0.51 -4.15 -13.50
C TYR A 50 -0.18 -5.53 -13.45
N LEU A 51 -0.40 -6.17 -14.59
CA LEU A 51 -1.18 -7.41 -14.68
C LEU A 51 -0.49 -8.62 -14.04
N LYS A 52 0.77 -8.92 -14.37
CA LYS A 52 1.44 -10.08 -13.74
C LYS A 52 1.77 -9.84 -12.26
N ILE A 53 1.92 -8.59 -11.81
CA ILE A 53 2.05 -8.28 -10.37
C ILE A 53 0.73 -8.59 -9.71
N ALA A 54 -0.37 -8.16 -10.30
CA ALA A 54 -1.68 -8.44 -9.75
C ALA A 54 -1.99 -9.94 -9.71
N GLU A 55 -1.65 -10.68 -10.75
CA GLU A 55 -1.76 -12.14 -10.82
C GLU A 55 -0.94 -12.79 -9.70
N TYR A 56 0.36 -12.48 -9.61
CA TYR A 56 1.22 -12.99 -8.54
C TYR A 56 0.66 -12.66 -7.16
N LEU A 57 0.23 -11.42 -6.94
CA LEU A 57 -0.31 -10.99 -5.65
C LEU A 57 -1.64 -11.68 -5.33
N SER A 58 -2.53 -11.83 -6.32
CA SER A 58 -3.82 -12.49 -6.19
C SER A 58 -3.62 -13.95 -5.77
N ASP A 59 -2.77 -14.68 -6.49
CA ASP A 59 -2.51 -16.10 -6.22
C ASP A 59 -1.84 -16.31 -4.85
N ASN A 60 -0.83 -15.49 -4.54
CA ASN A 60 -0.02 -15.70 -3.36
C ASN A 60 -0.64 -15.12 -2.09
N PHE A 61 -1.38 -14.01 -2.15
CA PHE A 61 -1.92 -13.32 -0.96
C PHE A 61 -3.45 -13.43 -0.79
N PHE A 62 -4.16 -13.79 -1.86
CA PHE A 62 -5.64 -13.87 -1.90
C PHE A 62 -6.16 -15.23 -2.39
N ASP A 63 -5.28 -16.23 -2.54
CA ASP A 63 -5.58 -17.59 -3.03
C ASP A 63 -6.29 -17.59 -4.40
N GLY A 64 -5.97 -16.63 -5.27
CA GLY A 64 -6.57 -16.46 -6.59
C GLY A 64 -8.02 -15.97 -6.57
N LYS A 65 -8.58 -15.65 -5.39
CA LYS A 65 -9.99 -15.26 -5.26
C LYS A 65 -10.19 -13.78 -5.56
N ILE A 66 -10.73 -13.46 -6.73
CA ILE A 66 -10.99 -12.08 -7.17
C ILE A 66 -11.86 -11.31 -6.17
N GLU A 67 -12.90 -11.94 -5.61
CA GLU A 67 -13.74 -11.30 -4.60
C GLU A 67 -12.95 -10.86 -3.36
N TRP A 68 -11.93 -11.63 -2.99
CA TRP A 68 -11.09 -11.35 -1.85
C TRP A 68 -10.18 -10.17 -2.13
N VAL A 69 -9.66 -10.07 -3.36
CA VAL A 69 -8.92 -8.89 -3.83
C VAL A 69 -9.81 -7.65 -3.78
N GLN A 70 -11.03 -7.73 -4.31
CA GLN A 70 -12.00 -6.64 -4.33
C GLN A 70 -12.36 -6.16 -2.91
N LYS A 71 -12.61 -7.10 -1.99
CA LYS A 71 -12.93 -6.83 -0.58
C LYS A 71 -11.70 -6.50 0.27
N LYS A 72 -10.49 -6.57 -0.31
CA LYS A 72 -9.20 -6.47 0.40
C LYS A 72 -9.08 -7.44 1.57
N LYS A 73 -9.69 -8.63 1.42
CA LYS A 73 -9.65 -9.72 2.40
C LYS A 73 -8.48 -10.64 2.05
N PHE A 74 -7.41 -10.60 2.84
CA PHE A 74 -6.27 -11.49 2.64
C PHE A 74 -6.62 -12.93 3.02
N ALA A 75 -5.93 -13.89 2.40
CA ALA A 75 -5.91 -15.26 2.89
C ALA A 75 -5.29 -15.33 4.30
N ASP A 76 -5.64 -16.37 5.04
CA ASP A 76 -5.33 -16.48 6.47
C ASP A 76 -3.82 -16.34 6.73
N GLY A 77 -3.48 -15.44 7.65
CA GLY A 77 -2.09 -15.12 8.01
C GLY A 77 -1.30 -14.28 6.99
N LYS A 78 -1.80 -14.09 5.76
CA LYS A 78 -1.02 -13.43 4.68
C LYS A 78 -1.03 -11.90 4.72
N ALA A 79 -1.94 -11.28 5.49
CA ALA A 79 -2.02 -9.82 5.62
C ALA A 79 -0.73 -9.21 6.20
N LYS A 80 -0.13 -9.87 7.20
CA LYS A 80 1.14 -9.44 7.80
C LYS A 80 2.29 -9.52 6.80
N SER A 81 2.36 -10.61 6.04
CA SER A 81 3.38 -10.80 4.99
C SER A 81 3.25 -9.77 3.87
N PHE A 82 2.02 -9.44 3.43
CA PHE A 82 1.81 -8.38 2.44
C PHE A 82 2.25 -7.01 2.96
N HIS A 83 1.99 -6.74 4.24
CA HIS A 83 2.45 -5.51 4.86
C HIS A 83 3.98 -5.42 4.92
N GLN A 84 4.66 -6.51 5.28
CA GLN A 84 6.13 -6.59 5.27
C GLN A 84 6.70 -6.40 3.87
N LEU A 85 6.07 -6.96 2.83
CA LEU A 85 6.46 -6.69 1.44
C LEU A 85 6.39 -5.19 1.12
N CYS A 86 5.31 -4.51 1.51
CA CYS A 86 5.18 -3.06 1.30
C CYS A 86 6.27 -2.26 2.02
N ILE A 87 6.69 -2.68 3.21
CA ILE A 87 7.77 -2.04 3.97
C ILE A 87 9.10 -2.25 3.25
N ARG A 88 9.43 -3.50 2.91
CA ARG A 88 10.69 -3.87 2.26
C ARG A 88 10.88 -3.14 0.93
N LEU A 89 9.82 -3.04 0.12
CA LEU A 89 9.86 -2.29 -1.14
C LEU A 89 10.07 -0.78 -0.94
N LYS A 90 9.57 -0.22 0.17
CA LYS A 90 9.76 1.20 0.49
C LYS A 90 11.18 1.51 0.97
N GLU A 91 11.81 0.57 1.68
CA GLU A 91 13.12 0.77 2.32
C GLU A 91 14.31 0.55 1.38
N MET A 92 14.14 -0.23 0.30
CA MET A 92 15.27 -0.61 -0.56
C MET A 92 15.65 0.41 -1.65
N ASP A 93 14.69 1.04 -2.33
CA ASP A 93 14.97 1.96 -3.45
C ASP A 93 13.76 2.87 -3.74
N GLU A 94 14.00 4.12 -4.15
CA GLU A 94 12.96 5.06 -4.60
C GLU A 94 12.33 4.66 -5.94
N ASN A 95 13.07 3.92 -6.78
CA ASN A 95 12.63 3.45 -8.09
C ASN A 95 11.75 2.19 -8.02
N LEU A 96 11.59 1.61 -6.82
CA LEU A 96 10.75 0.45 -6.63
C LEU A 96 9.26 0.79 -6.53
N PRO A 97 8.38 -0.21 -6.73
CA PRO A 97 6.95 -0.01 -6.76
C PRO A 97 6.44 0.34 -5.39
N LYS A 98 5.85 1.53 -5.28
CA LYS A 98 5.24 1.97 -4.03
C LYS A 98 4.00 1.12 -3.72
N LYS A 99 3.59 1.12 -2.46
CA LYS A 99 2.35 0.48 -1.99
C LYS A 99 1.14 0.79 -2.90
N SER A 100 0.99 2.03 -3.35
CA SER A 100 -0.07 2.43 -4.28
C SER A 100 -0.02 1.68 -5.62
N TYR A 101 1.16 1.40 -6.15
CA TYR A 101 1.34 0.61 -7.36
C TYR A 101 0.75 -0.80 -7.19
N LEU A 102 1.04 -1.46 -6.07
CA LEU A 102 0.53 -2.81 -5.78
C LEU A 102 -1.00 -2.84 -5.70
N TYR A 103 -1.60 -1.88 -4.99
CA TYR A 103 -3.06 -1.78 -4.92
C TYR A 103 -3.71 -1.44 -6.26
N ASN A 104 -3.07 -0.56 -7.04
CA ASN A 104 -3.55 -0.25 -8.39
C ASN A 104 -3.48 -1.48 -9.29
N SER A 105 -2.42 -2.28 -9.18
CA SER A 105 -2.29 -3.56 -9.89
C SER A 105 -3.46 -4.49 -9.60
N LEU A 106 -3.71 -4.73 -8.31
CA LEU A 106 -4.84 -5.55 -7.85
C LEU A 106 -6.18 -4.98 -8.32
N GLY A 107 -6.36 -3.66 -8.28
CA GLY A 107 -7.57 -3.00 -8.76
C GLY A 107 -7.80 -3.20 -10.26
N LEU A 108 -6.76 -3.04 -11.08
CA LEU A 108 -6.85 -3.27 -12.53
C LEU A 108 -7.18 -4.72 -12.87
N HIS A 109 -6.67 -5.66 -12.08
CA HIS A 109 -6.98 -7.08 -12.23
C HIS A 109 -8.44 -7.39 -11.91
N VAL A 110 -8.99 -6.80 -10.83
CA VAL A 110 -10.43 -6.89 -10.52
C VAL A 110 -11.26 -6.27 -11.64
N ASP A 111 -10.91 -5.07 -12.12
CA ASP A 111 -11.64 -4.40 -13.19
C ASP A 111 -11.62 -5.22 -14.49
N ASN A 112 -10.48 -5.81 -14.87
CA ASN A 112 -10.40 -6.69 -16.03
C ASN A 112 -11.31 -7.91 -15.89
N HIS A 113 -11.44 -8.46 -14.69
CA HIS A 113 -12.33 -9.59 -14.44
C HIS A 113 -13.81 -9.16 -14.50
N LEU A 114 -14.18 -8.05 -13.85
CA LEU A 114 -15.56 -7.56 -13.80
C LEU A 114 -16.05 -7.05 -15.16
N LEU A 115 -15.17 -6.45 -15.96
CA LEU A 115 -15.54 -5.90 -17.26
C LEU A 115 -15.45 -6.93 -18.39
N LYS A 116 -14.90 -8.13 -18.15
CA LYS A 116 -14.61 -9.12 -19.20
C LYS A 116 -15.80 -9.43 -20.12
N ASP A 117 -16.98 -9.52 -19.53
CA ASP A 117 -18.22 -9.89 -20.23
C ASP A 117 -19.08 -8.67 -20.62
N THR A 118 -18.50 -7.47 -20.59
CA THR A 118 -19.20 -6.21 -20.91
C THR A 118 -18.81 -5.68 -22.29
N ASP A 119 -19.70 -4.87 -22.88
CA ASP A 119 -19.47 -4.20 -24.18
C ASP A 119 -18.28 -3.23 -24.16
N VAL A 120 -17.91 -2.74 -22.99
CA VAL A 120 -16.82 -1.78 -22.82
C VAL A 120 -15.46 -2.45 -22.60
N PHE A 121 -15.38 -3.79 -22.51
CA PHE A 121 -14.14 -4.51 -22.18
C PHE A 121 -12.98 -4.14 -23.10
N HIS A 122 -13.20 -4.20 -24.41
CA HIS A 122 -12.17 -3.89 -25.40
C HIS A 122 -11.77 -2.41 -25.37
N THR A 123 -12.73 -1.51 -25.13
CA THR A 123 -12.47 -0.09 -24.99
C THR A 123 -11.59 0.18 -23.77
N TYR A 124 -11.97 -0.36 -22.59
CA TYR A 124 -11.17 -0.31 -21.38
C TYR A 124 -9.77 -0.87 -21.61
N GLY A 125 -9.69 -2.00 -22.34
CA GLY A 125 -8.47 -2.64 -22.80
C GLY A 125 -7.53 -1.74 -23.59
N LYS A 126 -8.06 -0.75 -24.32
CA LYS A 126 -7.25 0.18 -25.14
C LYS A 126 -6.90 1.49 -24.41
N LEU A 127 -7.49 1.75 -23.25
CA LEU A 127 -7.19 2.96 -22.49
C LEU A 127 -5.75 2.96 -21.95
N PRO A 128 -5.10 4.13 -21.87
CA PRO A 128 -3.82 4.26 -21.15
C PRO A 128 -3.97 3.83 -19.69
N VAL A 129 -2.91 3.25 -19.14
CA VAL A 129 -2.88 2.77 -17.74
C VAL A 129 -3.27 3.88 -16.76
N SER A 130 -2.87 5.13 -17.01
CA SER A 130 -3.23 6.28 -16.19
C SER A 130 -4.74 6.51 -16.12
N HIS A 131 -5.47 6.36 -17.23
CA HIS A 131 -6.93 6.46 -17.27
C HIS A 131 -7.58 5.29 -16.53
N GLN A 132 -7.09 4.07 -16.73
CA GLN A 132 -7.60 2.89 -16.04
C GLN A 132 -7.43 3.01 -14.52
N ILE A 133 -6.25 3.47 -14.06
CA ILE A 133 -5.99 3.74 -12.63
C ILE A 133 -6.97 4.78 -12.10
N GLN A 134 -7.27 5.82 -12.88
CA GLN A 134 -8.21 6.85 -12.45
C GLN A 134 -9.64 6.29 -12.32
N LEU A 135 -10.06 5.38 -13.19
CA LEU A 135 -11.35 4.68 -13.13
C LEU A 135 -11.48 3.73 -11.93
N LEU A 136 -10.38 3.28 -11.31
CA LEU A 136 -10.42 2.47 -10.07
C LEU A 136 -11.13 3.15 -8.91
N THR A 137 -11.23 4.49 -8.95
CA THR A 137 -11.92 5.28 -7.92
C THR A 137 -13.44 5.22 -8.02
N VAL A 138 -13.97 4.76 -9.16
CA VAL A 138 -15.40 4.58 -9.39
C VAL A 138 -15.77 3.14 -9.00
N HIS A 139 -16.46 2.97 -7.89
CA HIS A 139 -16.83 1.64 -7.37
C HIS A 139 -18.12 1.08 -7.98
N ASP A 140 -18.99 1.96 -8.46
CA ASP A 140 -20.22 1.61 -9.16
C ASP A 140 -19.89 1.18 -10.60
N LEU A 141 -20.26 -0.05 -10.95
CA LEU A 141 -19.90 -0.66 -12.23
C LEU A 141 -20.61 0.04 -13.40
N GLU A 142 -21.89 0.38 -13.25
CA GLU A 142 -22.68 1.02 -14.31
C GLU A 142 -22.12 2.40 -14.64
N LYS A 143 -21.84 3.21 -13.60
CA LYS A 143 -21.22 4.54 -13.76
C LYS A 143 -19.82 4.45 -14.35
N LYS A 144 -19.06 3.41 -14.02
CA LYS A 144 -17.75 3.16 -14.62
C LYS A 144 -17.88 2.85 -16.10
N MET A 145 -18.84 2.00 -16.48
CA MET A 145 -19.10 1.65 -17.87
C MET A 145 -19.56 2.87 -18.68
N GLU A 146 -20.45 3.70 -18.13
CA GLU A 146 -20.86 4.96 -18.74
C GLU A 146 -19.67 5.88 -19.03
N LEU A 147 -18.79 6.09 -18.04
CA LEU A 147 -17.56 6.87 -18.21
C LEU A 147 -16.64 6.28 -19.29
N ILE A 148 -16.52 4.95 -19.40
CA ILE A 148 -15.69 4.32 -20.44
C ILE A 148 -16.30 4.58 -21.83
N ARG A 149 -17.62 4.50 -21.97
CA ARG A 149 -18.31 4.85 -23.23
C ARG A 149 -18.11 6.33 -23.57
N GLU A 150 -18.24 7.23 -22.60
CA GLU A 150 -17.96 8.65 -22.81
C GLU A 150 -16.53 8.92 -23.25
N ILE A 151 -15.53 8.24 -22.68
CA ILE A 151 -14.11 8.41 -23.07
C ILE A 151 -13.89 7.91 -24.50
N ARG A 152 -14.58 6.84 -24.92
CA ARG A 152 -14.53 6.32 -26.29
C ARG A 152 -15.05 7.35 -27.28
N ASP A 153 -16.20 7.93 -26.96
CA ASP A 153 -16.93 8.82 -27.86
C ASP A 153 -16.35 10.25 -27.84
N ASN A 154 -15.76 10.66 -26.71
CA ASN A 154 -15.06 11.94 -26.55
C ASN A 154 -13.73 11.74 -25.78
N PRO A 155 -12.61 11.54 -26.51
CA PRO A 155 -11.30 11.34 -25.92
C PRO A 155 -10.92 12.52 -25.01
N CYS A 156 -10.69 12.24 -23.73
CA CYS A 156 -10.40 13.26 -22.73
C CYS A 156 -9.05 13.04 -22.04
N SER A 157 -8.48 14.12 -21.49
CA SER A 157 -7.25 14.01 -20.71
C SER A 157 -7.52 13.35 -19.36
N VAL A 158 -6.46 12.83 -18.70
CA VAL A 158 -6.57 12.29 -17.34
C VAL A 158 -7.10 13.33 -16.36
N ARG A 159 -6.79 14.62 -16.60
CA ARG A 159 -7.27 15.74 -15.78
C ARG A 159 -8.78 15.91 -15.91
N ASP A 160 -9.30 15.87 -17.14
CA ASP A 160 -10.74 16.01 -17.39
C ASP A 160 -11.51 14.83 -16.83
N LEU A 161 -10.99 13.61 -17.00
CA LEU A 161 -11.56 12.41 -16.39
C LEU A 161 -11.63 12.54 -14.86
N LYS A 162 -10.58 13.05 -14.22
CA LYS A 162 -10.55 13.27 -12.78
C LYS A 162 -11.62 14.28 -12.34
N GLU A 163 -11.84 15.35 -13.09
CA GLU A 163 -12.90 16.32 -12.80
C GLU A 163 -14.30 15.72 -12.99
N LYS A 164 -14.52 14.91 -14.05
CA LYS A 164 -15.79 14.17 -14.23
C LYS A 164 -16.07 13.23 -13.07
N ILE A 165 -15.08 12.45 -12.66
CA ILE A 165 -15.21 11.50 -11.53
C ILE A 165 -15.54 12.23 -10.23
N LYS A 166 -14.95 13.40 -9.96
CA LYS A 166 -15.28 14.18 -8.74
C LYS A 166 -16.76 14.59 -8.67
N LYS A 167 -17.42 14.79 -9.82
CA LYS A 167 -18.86 15.11 -9.87
C LYS A 167 -19.72 13.90 -9.55
N ILE A 168 -19.28 12.71 -9.96
CA ILE A 168 -20.01 11.45 -9.82
C ILE A 168 -19.77 10.81 -8.44
N VAL A 169 -18.53 10.86 -7.98
CA VAL A 169 -18.08 10.37 -6.68
C VAL A 169 -17.87 11.62 -5.82
N PRO A 170 -18.89 12.07 -5.07
CA PRO A 170 -18.72 13.21 -4.18
C PRO A 170 -17.57 12.90 -3.24
N ALA A 171 -16.70 13.89 -3.03
CA ALA A 171 -15.63 13.76 -2.05
C ALA A 171 -16.25 13.25 -0.75
N ARG A 172 -15.73 12.14 -0.21
CA ARG A 172 -16.09 11.70 1.14
C ARG A 172 -15.94 12.94 2.01
N LYS A 173 -17.04 13.47 2.55
CA LYS A 173 -17.01 14.56 3.52
C LYS A 173 -16.14 14.04 4.67
N ARG A 174 -14.84 14.35 4.64
CA ARG A 174 -14.03 14.26 5.85
C ARG A 174 -14.72 15.23 6.78
N SER A 175 -15.32 14.73 7.86
CA SER A 175 -15.84 15.62 8.88
C SER A 175 -14.70 16.58 9.21
N SER A 176 -14.90 17.87 8.97
CA SER A 176 -13.92 18.92 9.28
C SER A 176 -13.59 18.96 10.77
N LYS A 177 -14.44 18.35 11.59
CA LYS A 177 -14.13 17.99 12.96
C LYS A 177 -13.13 16.83 12.94
N GLY A 178 -11.89 17.12 13.33
CA GLY A 178 -10.91 16.10 13.71
C GLY A 178 -11.51 15.13 14.73
N PRO A 179 -10.87 13.97 14.95
CA PRO A 179 -11.31 13.07 16.02
C PRO A 179 -11.44 13.85 17.33
N SER A 180 -12.56 13.68 18.05
CA SER A 180 -12.73 14.27 19.37
C SER A 180 -11.57 13.86 20.28
N LEU A 181 -11.27 14.67 21.30
CA LEU A 181 -10.24 14.35 22.29
C LEU A 181 -10.44 12.94 22.85
N GLU A 182 -11.69 12.57 23.16
CA GLU A 182 -12.09 11.23 23.58
C GLU A 182 -11.63 10.14 22.60
N LYS A 183 -11.89 10.31 21.29
CA LYS A 183 -11.48 9.34 20.27
C LYS A 183 -9.97 9.25 20.11
N LEU A 184 -9.24 10.31 20.41
CA LEU A 184 -7.77 10.29 20.43
C LEU A 184 -7.27 9.55 21.67
N LEU A 185 -7.84 9.83 22.84
CA LEU A 185 -7.51 9.15 24.10
C LEU A 185 -7.81 7.65 24.03
N GLU A 186 -8.97 7.25 23.49
CA GLU A 186 -9.30 5.84 23.28
C GLU A 186 -8.31 5.11 22.36
N ARG A 187 -7.90 5.76 21.26
CA ARG A 187 -6.90 5.19 20.34
C ARG A 187 -5.56 5.02 21.04
N LEU A 188 -5.13 6.03 21.79
CA LEU A 188 -3.85 6.02 22.49
C LEU A 188 -3.83 4.95 23.59
N LYS A 189 -4.92 4.83 24.36
CA LYS A 189 -5.12 3.73 25.32
C LYS A 189 -5.01 2.37 24.63
N LYS A 190 -5.75 2.16 23.54
CA LYS A 190 -5.74 0.89 22.79
C LYS A 190 -4.35 0.52 22.28
N ASP A 191 -3.57 1.48 21.83
CA ASP A 191 -2.20 1.22 21.36
C ASP A 191 -1.24 0.93 22.51
N LEU A 192 -1.37 1.61 23.65
CA LEU A 192 -0.60 1.31 24.86
C LEU A 192 -0.92 -0.07 25.43
N THR A 193 -2.20 -0.46 25.51
CA THR A 193 -2.61 -1.80 25.97
C THR A 193 -2.02 -2.91 25.09
N LYS A 194 -2.02 -2.72 23.77
CA LYS A 194 -1.38 -3.68 22.85
C LYS A 194 0.12 -3.79 23.08
N LYS A 195 0.80 -2.67 23.34
CA LYS A 195 2.24 -2.67 23.65
C LYS A 195 2.50 -3.38 24.97
N LEU A 196 1.66 -3.17 25.98
CA LEU A 196 1.74 -3.87 27.27
C LEU A 196 1.63 -5.40 27.08
N GLN A 197 0.65 -5.84 26.30
CA GLN A 197 0.47 -7.26 25.99
C GLN A 197 1.66 -7.86 25.23
N LEU A 198 2.26 -7.10 24.31
CA LEU A 198 3.49 -7.54 23.63
C LEU A 198 4.68 -7.73 24.59
N PHE A 199 4.74 -6.96 25.68
CA PHE A 199 5.76 -7.13 26.73
C PHE A 199 5.46 -8.29 27.68
N GLU A 200 4.21 -8.75 27.79
CA GLU A 200 3.86 -9.96 28.54
C GLU A 200 4.30 -11.22 27.80
N ASP A 201 4.17 -11.21 26.47
CA ASP A 201 4.53 -12.34 25.61
C ASP A 201 6.03 -12.38 25.24
N TYR A 202 6.82 -11.37 25.63
CA TYR A 202 8.23 -11.27 25.25
C TYR A 202 9.12 -12.15 26.14
N PRO A 203 9.94 -13.06 25.59
CA PRO A 203 10.89 -13.82 26.39
C PRO A 203 12.02 -12.90 26.84
N VAL A 204 12.12 -12.68 28.15
CA VAL A 204 13.06 -11.73 28.77
C VAL A 204 14.19 -12.50 29.47
N THR A 205 15.44 -12.09 29.22
CA THR A 205 16.60 -12.57 29.99
C THR A 205 16.60 -11.99 31.40
N ASP A 206 17.32 -12.59 32.35
CA ASP A 206 17.34 -12.09 33.74
C ASP A 206 17.86 -10.65 33.86
N GLU A 207 18.74 -10.22 32.95
CA GLU A 207 19.31 -8.86 32.90
C GLU A 207 18.30 -7.81 32.40
N GLU A 208 17.37 -8.22 31.53
CA GLU A 208 16.37 -7.34 30.92
C GLU A 208 15.08 -7.23 31.74
N LYS A 209 14.88 -8.13 32.73
CA LYS A 209 13.65 -8.17 33.56
C LYS A 209 13.36 -6.87 34.27
N THR A 210 14.37 -6.24 34.87
CA THR A 210 14.21 -4.99 35.62
C THR A 210 13.79 -3.85 34.69
N VAL A 211 14.46 -3.70 33.55
CA VAL A 211 14.17 -2.66 32.56
C VAL A 211 12.77 -2.85 31.95
N ILE A 212 12.39 -4.09 31.61
CA ILE A 212 11.06 -4.37 31.06
C ILE A 212 9.96 -4.17 32.12
N SER A 213 10.23 -4.45 33.40
CA SER A 213 9.30 -4.16 34.49
C SER A 213 9.06 -2.65 34.63
N GLU A 214 10.10 -1.82 34.60
CA GLU A 214 9.98 -0.36 34.67
C GLU A 214 9.16 0.20 33.50
N ILE A 215 9.44 -0.28 32.28
CA ILE A 215 8.68 0.11 31.08
C ILE A 215 7.20 -0.30 31.21
N ARG A 216 6.92 -1.48 31.76
CA ARG A 216 5.54 -1.96 31.98
C ARG A 216 4.79 -1.07 32.97
N ASP A 217 5.45 -0.69 34.05
CA ASP A 217 4.87 0.18 35.08
C ASP A 217 4.56 1.58 34.50
N ASP A 218 5.47 2.14 33.71
CA ASP A 218 5.26 3.46 33.10
C ASP A 218 4.15 3.45 32.04
N ILE A 219 4.04 2.38 31.25
CA ILE A 219 2.92 2.20 30.32
C ILE A 219 1.60 2.13 31.10
N SER A 220 1.58 1.40 32.22
CA SER A 220 0.38 1.24 33.07
C SER A 220 -0.05 2.58 33.69
N ARG A 221 0.89 3.34 34.27
CA ARG A 221 0.62 4.69 34.81
C ARG A 221 0.07 5.65 33.74
N THR A 222 0.56 5.52 32.52
CA THR A 222 0.10 6.34 31.39
C THR A 222 -1.33 5.98 30.99
N ILE A 223 -1.68 4.68 30.97
CA ILE A 223 -3.06 4.22 30.74
C ILE A 223 -4.00 4.76 31.82
N ASP A 224 -3.61 4.69 33.09
CA ASP A 224 -4.42 5.22 34.21
C ASP A 224 -4.62 6.73 34.10
N SER A 225 -3.58 7.46 33.68
CA SER A 225 -3.66 8.90 33.45
C SER A 225 -4.63 9.26 32.33
N ILE A 226 -4.67 8.46 31.26
CA ILE A 226 -5.62 8.62 30.16
C ILE A 226 -7.05 8.37 30.63
N ASP A 227 -7.27 7.34 31.46
CA ASP A 227 -8.60 7.04 32.00
C ASP A 227 -9.13 8.17 32.89
N ARG A 228 -8.28 8.76 33.73
CA ARG A 228 -8.64 9.94 34.53
C ARG A 228 -9.00 11.15 33.66
N LEU A 229 -8.23 11.41 32.61
CA LEU A 229 -8.50 12.50 31.67
C LEU A 229 -9.81 12.29 30.91
N ASN A 230 -10.14 11.04 30.56
CA ASN A 230 -11.36 10.70 29.84
C ASN A 230 -12.62 10.83 30.72
N VAL A 231 -12.52 10.54 32.02
CA VAL A 231 -13.61 10.76 33.00
C VAL A 231 -13.87 12.25 33.19
N ASN A 232 -12.82 13.07 33.34
CA ASN A 232 -12.99 14.52 33.53
C ASN A 232 -13.59 15.20 32.28
N SER A 233 -13.27 14.74 31.07
CA SER A 233 -13.89 15.27 29.84
C SER A 233 -15.38 14.98 29.69
N GLN A 234 -15.96 14.05 30.47
CA GLN A 234 -17.40 13.76 30.49
C GLN A 234 -18.16 14.58 31.54
N ILE A 235 -17.46 15.22 32.49
CA ILE A 235 -18.08 16.03 33.55
C ILE A 235 -18.26 17.48 33.09
N ASP A 236 -17.43 17.94 32.14
CA ASP A 236 -17.41 19.34 31.64
C ASP A 236 -18.14 19.54 30.29
N ALA A 237 -18.89 18.55 29.80
CA ALA A 237 -19.63 18.57 28.52
C ALA A 237 -21.15 18.54 28.73
#